data_AF-A0A3S3QXI7-F1
#
_entry.id   AF-A0A3S3QXI7-F1
#
_cell.length_a   1.000
_cell.length_b   1.000
_cell.length_c   1.000
_cell.angle_alpha   90.00
_cell.angle_beta   90.00
_cell.angle_gamma   90.00
#
_symmetry.space_group_name_H-M   'P 1'
#
loop_
_entity.id
_entity.type
_entity.pdbx_description
1 polymer ?
#
loop_
_entity_poly.entity_id
_entity_poly.type
_entity_poly.pdbx_seq_one_letter_code
_entity_poly.pdbx_strand_id
1 'polypeptide(L)'
;WSKRANELEAAAASGNYRKLFQLIRATGSKKSGVSETICEDGGMPITNIHRRLGRWAEFFEGQFNWPAAPATSVKLSCPPWPVTTDPPNEAEFRKVLQLLKRYKSPGPDDLPPALFKD
;
A
#
# COMPACT_ATOMS: atom_id res chain seq x y z
N TRP A 1 -14.11 -6.76 -29.73
CA TRP A 1 -12.90 -6.92 -28.91
C TRP A 1 -11.72 -7.48 -29.70
N SER A 2 -11.87 -8.58 -30.44
CA SER A 2 -10.78 -9.22 -31.22
C SER A 2 -10.03 -8.27 -32.16
N LYS A 3 -10.73 -7.38 -32.88
CA LYS A 3 -10.09 -6.37 -33.73
C LYS A 3 -9.13 -5.44 -32.96
N ARG A 4 -9.52 -4.98 -31.77
CA ARG A 4 -8.70 -4.08 -30.95
C ARG A 4 -7.50 -4.82 -30.33
N ALA A 5 -7.66 -6.09 -29.99
CA ALA A 5 -6.56 -6.92 -29.51
C ALA A 5 -5.47 -7.07 -30.58
N ASN A 6 -5.86 -7.36 -31.82
CA ASN A 6 -4.94 -7.46 -32.96
C ASN A 6 -4.21 -6.12 -33.22
N GLU A 7 -4.90 -4.98 -33.08
CA GLU A 7 -4.29 -3.65 -33.24
C GLU A 7 -3.28 -3.32 -32.13
N LEU A 8 -3.55 -3.76 -30.90
CA LEU A 8 -2.66 -3.63 -29.75
C LEU A 8 -1.39 -4.45 -29.94
N GLU A 9 -1.55 -5.71 -30.34
CA GLU A 9 -0.45 -6.63 -30.63
C GLU A 9 0.41 -6.11 -31.79
N ALA A 10 -0.21 -5.66 -32.88
CA ALA A 10 0.52 -5.08 -34.02
C ALA A 10 1.29 -3.82 -33.63
N ALA A 11 0.71 -2.94 -32.80
CA ALA A 11 1.39 -1.72 -32.34
C ALA A 11 2.59 -2.03 -31.43
N ALA A 12 2.47 -3.07 -30.59
CA ALA A 12 3.57 -3.55 -29.76
C ALA A 12 4.68 -4.18 -30.60
N ALA A 13 4.32 -5.08 -31.53
CA ALA A 13 5.25 -5.74 -32.43
C ALA A 13 6.00 -4.75 -33.35
N SER A 14 5.35 -3.67 -33.76
CA SER A 14 5.96 -2.62 -34.59
C SER A 14 6.74 -1.58 -33.78
N GLY A 15 6.86 -1.71 -32.45
CA GLY A 15 7.48 -0.71 -31.57
C GLY A 15 6.79 0.66 -31.57
N ASN A 16 5.53 0.75 -32.00
CA ASN A 16 4.79 2.01 -32.09
C ASN A 16 4.14 2.32 -30.74
N TYR A 17 4.96 2.71 -29.77
CA TYR A 17 4.52 3.01 -28.40
C TYR A 17 3.49 4.14 -28.32
N ARG A 18 3.53 5.10 -29.26
CA ARG A 18 2.51 6.17 -29.34
C ARG A 18 1.12 5.60 -29.63
N LYS A 19 1.01 4.74 -30.64
CA LYS A 19 -0.24 4.07 -31.00
C LYS A 19 -0.68 3.10 -29.91
N LEU A 20 0.27 2.36 -29.32
CA LEU A 20 0.02 1.45 -28.19
C LEU A 20 -0.60 2.19 -27.00
N PHE A 21 -0.01 3.32 -26.59
CA PHE A 21 -0.52 4.15 -25.49
C PHE A 21 -1.92 4.71 -25.78
N GLN A 22 -2.17 5.20 -27.00
CA GLN A 22 -3.50 5.67 -27.41
C GLN A 22 -4.55 4.57 -27.34
N LEU A 23 -4.21 3.36 -27.81
CA LEU A 23 -5.10 2.19 -27.73
C LEU A 23 -5.42 1.83 -26.29
N ILE A 24 -4.42 1.74 -25.41
CA ILE A 24 -4.60 1.46 -23.97
C ILE A 24 -5.52 2.49 -23.32
N ARG A 25 -5.35 3.78 -23.63
CA ARG A 25 -6.22 4.85 -23.11
C ARG A 25 -7.65 4.77 -23.63
N ALA A 26 -7.84 4.33 -24.87
CA ALA A 26 -9.17 4.18 -25.48
C ALA A 26 -9.90 2.89 -25.05
N THR A 27 -9.17 1.84 -24.67
CA THR A 27 -9.73 0.56 -24.18
C THR A 27 -9.81 0.47 -22.67
N GLY A 28 -8.98 1.22 -21.94
CA GLY A 28 -9.03 1.27 -20.49
C GLY A 28 -10.37 1.81 -20.02
N SER A 29 -10.91 1.21 -18.95
CA SER A 29 -12.14 1.71 -18.34
C SER A 29 -12.00 3.20 -18.05
N LYS A 30 -12.93 3.98 -18.60
CA LYS A 30 -13.11 5.37 -18.16
C LYS A 30 -13.35 5.30 -16.66
N LYS A 31 -12.54 5.99 -15.86
CA LYS A 31 -12.78 6.14 -14.43
C LYS A 31 -14.17 6.80 -14.29
N SER A 32 -15.20 5.99 -14.01
CA SER A 32 -16.45 6.52 -13.51
C SER A 32 -16.08 7.29 -12.24
N GLY A 33 -16.38 8.60 -12.20
CA GLY A 33 -16.10 9.42 -11.01
C GLY A 33 -16.88 8.97 -9.77
N VAL A 34 -17.79 8.01 -9.94
CA VAL A 34 -18.48 7.31 -8.87
C VAL A 34 -17.70 6.04 -8.57
N SER A 35 -17.25 5.90 -7.32
CA SER A 35 -16.82 4.61 -6.80
C SER A 35 -18.04 3.70 -6.83
N GLU A 36 -18.12 2.82 -7.83
CA GLU A 36 -19.16 1.78 -7.94
C GLU A 36 -19.14 0.79 -6.76
N THR A 37 -18.17 0.93 -5.85
CA THR A 37 -17.94 0.04 -4.71
C THR A 37 -18.89 0.27 -3.54
N ILE A 38 -19.68 1.36 -3.51
CA ILE A 38 -20.55 1.67 -2.39
C ILE A 38 -22.00 1.57 -2.85
N CYS A 39 -22.65 0.51 -2.39
CA CYS A 39 -24.04 0.20 -2.70
C CYS A 39 -24.93 0.27 -1.45
N GLU A 40 -26.23 0.48 -1.69
CA GLU A 40 -27.25 0.16 -0.72
C GLU A 40 -27.30 -1.34 -0.45
N ASP A 41 -28.02 -1.76 0.60
CA ASP A 41 -28.16 -3.17 0.97
C ASP A 41 -28.79 -4.03 -0.16
N GLY A 42 -29.57 -3.40 -1.04
CA GLY A 42 -30.11 -4.01 -2.25
C GLY A 42 -29.13 -4.11 -3.43
N GLY A 43 -27.84 -3.82 -3.22
CA GLY A 43 -26.79 -3.91 -4.25
C GLY A 43 -26.78 -2.75 -5.27
N MET A 44 -27.70 -1.80 -5.14
CA MET A 44 -27.78 -0.63 -6.03
C MET A 44 -26.67 0.38 -5.73
N PRO A 45 -25.87 0.80 -6.72
CA PRO A 45 -24.77 1.72 -6.52
C PRO A 45 -25.27 3.11 -6.14
N ILE A 46 -24.63 3.73 -5.15
CA ILE A 46 -25.03 5.03 -4.63
C ILE A 46 -24.36 6.14 -5.44
N THR A 47 -25.16 6.90 -6.17
CA THR A 47 -24.68 8.02 -7.00
C THR A 47 -24.51 9.32 -6.22
N ASN A 48 -25.28 9.51 -5.13
CA ASN A 48 -25.25 10.70 -4.30
C ASN A 48 -24.09 10.67 -3.28
N ILE A 49 -23.27 11.74 -3.26
CA ILE A 49 -22.09 11.82 -2.38
C ILE A 49 -22.42 11.85 -0.89
N HIS A 50 -23.46 12.58 -0.47
CA HIS A 50 -23.87 12.65 0.93
C HIS A 50 -24.36 11.29 1.43
N ARG A 51 -25.08 10.54 0.58
CA ARG A 51 -25.51 9.19 0.91
C ARG A 51 -24.34 8.21 1.03
N ARG A 52 -23.33 8.32 0.16
CA ARG A 52 -22.09 7.54 0.27
C ARG A 52 -21.37 7.81 1.59
N LEU A 53 -21.28 9.07 2.02
CA LEU A 53 -20.68 9.44 3.31
C LEU A 53 -21.47 8.87 4.49
N GLY A 54 -22.81 8.91 4.43
CA GLY A 54 -23.66 8.27 5.44
C GLY A 54 -23.41 6.77 5.57
N ARG A 55 -23.34 6.05 4.44
CA ARG A 55 -23.04 4.60 4.43
C ARG A 55 -21.65 4.26 4.96
N TRP A 56 -20.66 5.13 4.72
CA TRP A 56 -19.35 4.99 5.36
C TRP A 56 -19.44 5.15 6.88
N ALA A 57 -20.19 6.15 7.37
CA ALA A 57 -20.37 6.38 8.80
C ALA A 57 -21.04 5.17 9.48
N GLU A 58 -22.12 4.65 8.90
CA GLU A 58 -22.82 3.44 9.38
C GLU A 58 -21.87 2.24 9.50
N PHE A 59 -21.05 2.00 8.46
CA PHE A 59 -20.08 0.91 8.45
C PHE A 59 -19.01 1.05 9.55
N PHE A 60 -18.45 2.26 9.71
CA PHE A 60 -17.44 2.52 10.72
C PHE A 60 -18.00 2.51 12.13
N GLU A 61 -19.23 2.96 12.32
CA GLU A 61 -19.92 2.89 13.61
C GLU A 61 -20.07 1.44 14.08
N GLY A 62 -20.51 0.53 13.22
CA GLY A 62 -20.62 -0.88 13.58
C GLY A 62 -19.28 -1.60 13.83
N GLN A 63 -18.20 -1.15 13.19
CA GLN A 63 -16.87 -1.76 13.32
C GLN A 63 -16.05 -1.22 14.50
N PHE A 64 -16.14 0.08 14.78
CA PHE A 64 -15.25 0.75 15.72
C PHE A 64 -15.93 1.18 17.02
N ASN A 65 -17.26 1.22 17.08
CA ASN A 65 -17.98 1.41 18.34
C ASN A 65 -18.20 0.06 19.02
N TRP A 66 -17.11 -0.57 19.47
CA TRP A 66 -17.21 -1.67 20.40
C TRP A 66 -17.60 -1.13 21.78
N PRO A 67 -18.53 -1.75 22.53
CA PRO A 67 -18.76 -1.31 23.91
C PRO A 67 -17.43 -1.41 24.63
N ALA A 68 -17.17 -0.45 25.52
CA ALA A 68 -15.99 -0.51 26.38
C ALA A 68 -15.93 -1.93 26.96
N ALA A 69 -14.85 -2.66 26.64
CA ALA A 69 -14.69 -3.99 27.17
C ALA A 69 -14.90 -3.91 28.69
N PRO A 70 -15.66 -4.83 29.30
CA PRO A 70 -15.70 -4.90 30.75
C PRO A 70 -14.25 -4.87 31.23
N ALA A 71 -13.97 -4.16 32.32
CA ALA A 71 -12.63 -4.01 32.88
C ALA A 71 -12.09 -5.34 33.46
N THR A 72 -12.23 -6.43 32.73
CA THR A 72 -11.37 -7.58 32.83
C THR A 72 -10.03 -7.14 32.30
N SER A 73 -9.16 -6.74 33.22
CA SER A 73 -7.72 -6.76 32.97
C SER A 73 -7.35 -8.21 32.64
N VAL A 74 -7.51 -8.59 31.37
CA VAL A 74 -6.85 -9.76 30.83
C VAL A 74 -5.38 -9.39 30.88
N LYS A 75 -4.75 -9.71 32.02
CA LYS A 75 -3.30 -9.80 32.14
C LYS A 75 -2.92 -10.94 31.20
N LEU A 76 -2.81 -10.62 29.92
CA LEU A 76 -2.01 -11.42 29.01
C LEU A 76 -0.64 -11.43 29.68
N SER A 77 -0.26 -12.59 30.21
CA SER A 77 1.09 -12.82 30.70
C SER A 77 1.99 -12.84 29.46
N CYS A 78 2.23 -11.66 28.89
CA CYS A 78 3.40 -11.46 28.07
C CYS A 78 4.56 -11.56 29.05
N PRO A 79 5.47 -12.53 28.90
CA PRO A 79 6.74 -12.44 29.59
C PRO A 79 7.32 -11.06 29.26
N PRO A 80 7.92 -10.36 30.25
CA PRO A 80 8.61 -9.12 29.96
C PRO A 80 9.55 -9.39 28.79
N TRP A 81 9.38 -8.63 27.70
CA TRP A 81 10.36 -8.69 26.62
C TRP A 81 11.74 -8.45 27.25
N PRO A 82 12.78 -9.23 26.91
CA PRO A 82 14.13 -9.04 27.44
C PRO A 82 14.78 -7.81 26.80
N VAL A 83 14.05 -6.71 26.76
CA VAL A 83 14.48 -5.42 26.26
C VAL A 83 14.68 -4.55 27.50
N THR A 84 15.88 -4.02 27.64
CA THR A 84 16.14 -3.04 28.69
C THR A 84 15.23 -1.82 28.46
N THR A 85 14.59 -1.35 29.53
CA THR A 85 13.85 -0.09 29.54
C THR A 85 14.74 1.09 29.91
N ASP A 86 16.03 0.85 30.14
CA ASP A 86 16.98 1.90 30.44
C ASP A 86 17.15 2.84 29.24
N PRO A 87 17.44 4.13 29.47
CA PRO A 87 17.79 5.05 28.39
C PRO A 87 18.95 4.48 27.56
N PRO A 88 18.91 4.57 26.23
CA PRO A 88 19.96 4.03 25.37
C PRO A 88 21.33 4.61 25.73
N ASN A 89 22.33 3.74 25.88
CA ASN A 89 23.69 4.16 26.16
C ASN A 89 24.38 4.62 24.85
N GLU A 90 25.33 5.56 24.96
CA GLU A 90 26.12 6.05 23.84
C GLU A 90 26.85 4.91 23.09
N ALA A 91 27.32 3.90 23.83
CA ALA A 91 27.95 2.72 23.23
C ALA A 91 26.99 1.90 22.35
N GLU A 92 25.71 1.80 22.75
CA GLU A 92 24.68 1.12 21.97
C GLU A 92 24.34 1.92 20.71
N PHE A 93 24.20 3.25 20.84
CA PHE A 93 24.01 4.14 19.70
C PHE A 93 25.14 4.03 18.68
N ARG A 94 26.40 4.01 19.15
CA ARG A 94 27.59 3.81 18.29
C ARG A 94 27.57 2.44 17.59
N LYS A 95 27.17 1.37 18.28
CA LYS A 95 27.02 0.02 17.69
C LYS A 95 25.93 -0.01 16.62
N VAL A 96 24.75 0.54 16.90
CA VAL A 96 23.63 0.62 15.94
C VAL A 96 24.04 1.40 14.69
N LEU A 97 24.72 2.53 14.87
CA LEU A 97 25.23 3.33 13.75
C LEU A 97 26.26 2.57 12.90
N GLN A 98 27.12 1.75 13.52
CA GLN A 98 28.04 0.87 12.80
C GLN A 98 27.31 -0.23 12.03
N LEU A 99 26.28 -0.87 12.63
CA LEU A 99 25.46 -1.86 11.92
C LEU A 99 24.76 -1.23 10.71
N LEU A 100 24.12 -0.07 10.88
CA LEU A 100 23.44 0.65 9.80
C LEU A 100 24.39 1.01 8.64
N LYS A 101 25.66 1.28 8.93
CA LYS A 101 26.68 1.52 7.89
C LYS A 101 27.13 0.25 7.17
N ARG A 102 27.04 -0.93 7.81
CA ARG A 102 27.44 -2.23 7.24
C ARG A 102 26.35 -2.86 6.38
N TYR A 103 25.09 -2.72 6.78
CA TYR A 103 23.93 -3.27 6.06
C TYR A 103 23.37 -2.29 5.02
N LYS A 104 24.24 -1.53 4.35
CA LYS A 104 23.81 -0.85 3.13
C LYS A 104 23.59 -1.92 2.07
N SER A 105 22.41 -1.96 1.48
CA SER A 105 22.21 -2.73 0.26
C SER A 105 23.30 -2.34 -0.74
N PRO A 106 23.88 -3.30 -1.49
CA PRO A 106 24.65 -2.97 -2.67
C PRO A 106 23.84 -2.00 -3.52
N GLY A 107 24.53 -1.05 -4.17
CA GLY A 107 23.91 -0.28 -5.24
C GLY A 107 23.41 -1.22 -6.35
N PRO A 108 22.60 -0.74 -7.30
CA PRO A 108 22.13 -1.55 -8.43
C PRO A 108 23.25 -2.21 -9.25
N ASP A 109 24.50 -1.79 -9.03
CA ASP A 109 25.70 -2.28 -9.71
C ASP A 109 26.37 -3.48 -9.00
N ASP A 110 25.87 -3.93 -7.83
CA ASP A 110 26.45 -5.01 -6.99
C ASP A 110 27.94 -4.84 -6.59
N LEU A 111 28.51 -3.66 -6.82
CA LEU A 111 29.91 -3.38 -6.52
C LEU A 111 30.11 -3.03 -5.04
N PRO A 112 31.08 -3.65 -4.33
CA PRO A 112 31.41 -3.26 -2.97
C PRO A 112 31.98 -1.83 -2.94
N PRO A 113 31.60 -0.99 -1.94
CA PRO A 113 32.08 0.39 -1.82
C PRO A 113 33.61 0.56 -1.75
N ALA A 114 34.35 -0.53 -1.51
CA ALA A 114 35.81 -0.57 -1.49
C ALA A 114 36.47 -0.35 -2.87
N LEU A 115 35.71 -0.51 -3.97
CA LEU A 115 36.21 -0.27 -5.34
C LEU A 115 36.30 1.22 -5.71
N PHE A 116 35.72 2.12 -4.92
CA PHE A 116 35.66 3.56 -5.21
C PHE A 116 36.60 4.39 -4.34
N LYS A 117 37.67 3.79 -3.80
CA LYS A 117 38.71 4.50 -3.06
C LYS A 117 39.97 4.59 -3.92
N ASP A 118 40.27 5.80 -4.39
CA ASP A 118 41.63 6.28 -4.65
C ASP A 118 42.24 6.82 -3.34
#